data_AF-A0A6G8PTH6-F1
#
_entry.id   AF-A0A6G8PTH6-F1
#
_cell.length_a   1.000
_cell.length_b   1.000
_cell.length_c   1.000
_cell.angle_alpha   90.00
_cell.angle_beta   90.00
_cell.angle_gamma   90.00
#
_symmetry.space_group_name_H-M   'P 1'
#
loop_
_entity.id
_entity.type
_entity.pdbx_description
1 polymer ?
#
loop_
_entity_poly.entity_id
_entity_poly.type
_entity_poly.pdbx_seq_one_letter_code
_entity_poly.pdbx_strand_id
1 'polypeptide(L)'
;MFHLATERGRREERAEATRTCAGFAALDPLGRKIGEVEQLFSDAYGEPRHLKVKIGGFFAARSVLIPLRRVAIDREKRTLALQ
;
A
#
# COMPACT_ATOMS: atom_id res chain seq x y z
N MET A 1 -15.60 -29.97 -16.99
CA MET A 1 -14.27 -29.34 -16.89
C MET A 1 -14.47 -27.81 -16.85
N PHE A 2 -14.80 -27.25 -15.67
CA PHE A 2 -15.04 -25.82 -15.50
C PHE A 2 -14.44 -25.39 -14.15
N HIS A 3 -13.20 -24.92 -14.14
CA HIS A 3 -12.59 -24.41 -12.90
C HIS A 3 -11.40 -23.44 -13.08
N LEU A 4 -11.23 -22.82 -14.26
CA LEU A 4 -10.05 -21.98 -14.52
C LEU A 4 -10.33 -20.54 -15.01
N ALA A 5 -11.60 -20.17 -15.25
CA ALA A 5 -11.93 -18.85 -15.80
C ALA A 5 -12.32 -17.79 -14.75
N THR A 6 -12.59 -18.15 -13.49
CA THR A 6 -13.10 -17.21 -12.47
C THR A 6 -12.03 -16.61 -11.56
N GLU A 7 -10.87 -17.27 -11.44
CA GLU A 7 -9.78 -16.84 -10.55
C GLU A 7 -8.96 -15.68 -11.12
N ARG A 8 -8.86 -15.54 -12.46
CA ARG A 8 -8.08 -14.47 -13.10
C ARG A 8 -8.71 -13.09 -12.94
N GLY A 9 -10.00 -12.94 -13.22
CA GLY A 9 -10.70 -11.65 -13.08
C GLY A 9 -10.73 -11.14 -11.64
N ARG A 10 -10.97 -12.04 -10.67
CA ARG A 10 -10.94 -11.71 -9.24
C ARG A 10 -9.52 -11.40 -8.72
N ARG A 11 -8.48 -12.02 -9.30
CA ARG A 11 -7.07 -11.70 -9.01
C ARG A 11 -6.65 -10.36 -9.59
N GLU A 12 -7.09 -10.03 -10.80
CA GLU A 12 -6.81 -8.73 -11.43
C GLU A 12 -7.51 -7.62 -10.67
N GLU A 13 -8.76 -7.81 -10.25
CA GLU A 13 -9.52 -6.83 -9.45
C GLU A 13 -8.93 -6.66 -8.03
N ARG A 14 -8.48 -7.75 -7.37
CA ARG A 14 -7.71 -7.66 -6.11
C ARG A 14 -6.33 -7.05 -6.30
N ALA A 15 -5.65 -7.30 -7.42
CA ALA A 15 -4.38 -6.67 -7.76
C ALA A 15 -4.57 -5.17 -8.06
N GLU A 16 -5.68 -4.78 -8.69
CA GLU A 16 -6.09 -3.38 -8.93
C GLU A 16 -6.37 -2.66 -7.61
N ALA A 17 -7.04 -3.35 -6.66
CA ALA A 17 -7.23 -2.88 -5.28
C ALA A 17 -5.91 -2.80 -4.48
N THR A 18 -4.87 -3.50 -4.93
CA THR A 18 -3.51 -3.46 -4.36
C THR A 18 -2.69 -2.30 -4.98
N ARG A 19 -3.04 -1.82 -6.17
CA ARG A 19 -2.45 -0.62 -6.82
C ARG A 19 -2.98 0.70 -6.25
N THR A 20 -4.02 0.68 -5.43
CA THR A 20 -4.81 1.90 -5.13
C THR A 20 -4.12 2.92 -4.23
N CYS A 21 -3.03 2.54 -3.55
CA CYS A 21 -2.31 3.44 -2.64
C CYS A 21 -0.91 3.85 -3.13
N ALA A 22 -0.45 3.36 -4.28
CA ALA A 22 0.83 3.80 -4.83
C ALA A 22 0.81 5.32 -5.08
N GLY A 23 1.86 6.01 -4.68
CA GLY A 23 1.96 7.46 -4.74
C GLY A 23 1.24 8.21 -3.61
N PHE A 24 0.66 7.52 -2.63
CA PHE A 24 0.07 8.19 -1.46
C PHE A 24 1.18 8.75 -0.58
N ALA A 25 0.96 9.94 -0.02
CA ALA A 25 1.89 10.52 0.94
C ALA A 25 1.78 9.78 2.29
N ALA A 26 2.90 9.24 2.77
CA ALA A 26 2.99 8.69 4.11
C ALA A 26 3.27 9.82 5.11
N LEU A 27 2.44 9.93 6.15
CA LEU A 27 2.53 10.95 7.19
C LEU A 27 2.89 10.31 8.54
N ASP A 28 3.73 10.97 9.33
CA ASP A 28 3.92 10.62 10.74
C ASP A 28 2.66 10.95 11.57
N PRO A 29 2.58 10.52 12.84
CA PRO A 29 1.41 10.82 13.70
C PRO A 29 1.18 12.32 13.95
N LEU A 30 2.17 13.18 13.66
CA LEU A 30 2.05 14.64 13.75
C LEU A 30 1.61 15.27 12.41
N GLY A 31 1.31 14.45 11.39
CA GLY A 31 0.87 14.89 10.07
C GLY A 31 2.01 15.31 9.13
N ARG A 32 3.28 15.08 9.49
CA ARG A 32 4.43 15.46 8.66
C ARG A 32 4.69 14.38 7.61
N LYS A 33 4.88 14.78 6.35
CA LYS A 33 5.22 13.84 5.28
C LYS A 33 6.60 13.21 5.55
N ILE A 34 6.62 11.89 5.66
CA ILE A 34 7.83 11.08 5.85
C ILE A 34 8.26 10.36 4.57
N GLY A 35 7.37 10.23 3.60
CA GLY A 35 7.65 9.47 2.40
C GLY A 35 6.46 9.27 1.48
N GLU A 36 6.60 8.28 0.61
CA GLU A 36 5.59 7.93 -0.39
C GLU A 36 5.43 6.40 -0.45
N VAL A 37 4.19 5.95 -0.59
CA VAL A 37 3.87 4.53 -0.75
C VAL A 37 4.29 4.08 -2.15
N GLU A 38 5.16 3.08 -2.21
CA GLU A 38 5.58 2.46 -3.47
C GLU A 38 4.64 1.32 -3.86
N GLN A 39 4.24 0.49 -2.88
CA GLN A 39 3.55 -0.76 -3.15
C GLN A 39 2.79 -1.27 -1.92
N LEU A 40 1.65 -1.95 -2.14
CA LEU A 40 0.95 -2.73 -1.14
C LEU A 40 1.27 -4.23 -1.31
N PHE A 41 1.52 -4.92 -0.20
CA PHE A 41 1.83 -6.34 -0.13
C PHE A 41 0.70 -7.08 0.56
N SER A 42 0.22 -8.12 -0.11
CA SER A 42 -0.82 -9.02 0.39
C SER A 42 -0.22 -10.34 0.88
N ASP A 43 -0.95 -11.02 1.75
CA ASP A 43 -0.61 -12.38 2.17
C ASP A 43 -0.97 -13.43 1.11
N ALA A 44 -0.73 -14.71 1.44
CA ALA A 44 -1.03 -15.84 0.56
C ALA A 44 -2.52 -15.97 0.20
N TYR A 45 -3.42 -15.40 1.01
CA TYR A 45 -4.86 -15.37 0.77
C TYR A 45 -5.29 -14.12 -0.02
N GLY A 46 -4.36 -13.22 -0.34
CA GLY A 46 -4.61 -11.99 -1.07
C GLY A 46 -5.14 -10.86 -0.19
N GLU A 47 -5.05 -10.96 1.13
CA GLU A 47 -5.41 -9.87 2.05
C GLU A 47 -4.24 -8.90 2.22
N PRO A 48 -4.45 -7.58 2.07
CA PRO A 48 -3.38 -6.61 2.17
C PRO A 48 -2.88 -6.48 3.61
N ARG A 49 -1.57 -6.68 3.83
CA ARG A 49 -0.97 -6.69 5.17
C ARG A 49 0.09 -5.62 5.39
N HIS A 50 0.85 -5.27 4.37
CA HIS A 50 1.98 -4.34 4.51
C HIS A 50 2.05 -3.35 3.36
N LEU A 51 2.59 -2.18 3.64
CA LEU A 51 2.89 -1.14 2.66
C LEU A 51 4.40 -0.95 2.62
N LYS A 52 4.97 -0.88 1.42
CA LYS A 52 6.34 -0.43 1.21
C LYS A 52 6.32 1.07 1.01
N VAL A 53 6.99 1.77 1.91
CA VAL A 53 7.10 3.23 1.90
C VAL A 53 8.55 3.61 1.64
N LYS A 54 8.78 4.43 0.62
CA LYS A 54 10.08 5.06 0.38
C LYS A 54 10.20 6.28 1.29
N ILE A 55 11.21 6.26 2.15
CA ILE A 55 11.54 7.32 3.09
C ILE A 55 12.92 7.88 2.73
N GLY A 56 13.06 9.21 2.82
CA GLY A 56 14.32 9.92 2.56
C GLY A 56 14.30 10.73 1.27
N GLY A 57 15.42 11.43 1.02
CA GLY A 57 15.59 12.33 -0.13
C GLY A 57 16.33 11.69 -1.31
N PHE A 58 16.65 12.51 -2.31
CA PHE A 58 17.22 12.10 -3.61
C PHE A 58 18.55 11.33 -3.52
N PHE A 59 19.32 11.50 -2.44
CA PHE A 59 20.66 10.91 -2.26
C PHE A 59 20.72 9.72 -1.30
N ALA A 60 19.67 9.47 -0.51
CA ALA A 60 19.65 8.38 0.48
C ALA A 60 18.21 7.96 0.77
N ALA A 61 17.60 7.26 -0.18
CA ALA A 61 16.27 6.68 0.00
C ALA A 61 16.40 5.26 0.55
N ARG A 62 15.55 4.92 1.52
CA ARG A 62 15.32 3.54 1.97
C ARG A 62 13.85 3.22 1.90
N SER A 63 13.52 1.96 1.61
CA SER A 63 12.14 1.49 1.69
C SER A 63 11.93 0.75 3.00
N VAL A 64 10.80 1.00 3.67
CA VAL A 64 10.39 0.29 4.89
C VAL A 64 9.05 -0.39 4.68
N LEU A 65 8.84 -1.52 5.36
CA LEU A 65 7.54 -2.20 5.39
C LEU A 65 6.75 -1.77 6.62
N ILE A 66 5.54 -1.27 6.40
CA ILE A 66 4.64 -0.80 7.44
C ILE A 66 3.39 -1.67 7.45
N PRO A 67 3.00 -2.26 8.60
CA PRO A 67 1.75 -3.00 8.68
C PRO A 67 0.55 -2.10 8.39
N LEU A 68 -0.36 -2.54 7.52
CA LEU A 68 -1.57 -1.80 7.14
C LEU A 68 -2.47 -1.50 8.35
N ARG A 69 -2.44 -2.35 9.38
CA ARG A 69 -3.19 -2.14 10.63
C ARG A 69 -2.70 -0.97 11.49
N ARG A 70 -1.53 -0.41 11.19
CA ARG A 70 -0.93 0.73 11.94
C ARG A 70 -1.14 2.06 11.24
N VAL A 71 -2.00 2.11 10.22
CA VAL A 71 -2.12 3.28 9.37
C VAL A 71 -3.58 3.62 9.11
N ALA A 72 -3.88 4.91 9.18
CA ALA A 72 -5.16 5.46 8.74
C ALA A 72 -5.02 5.90 7.28
N ILE A 73 -5.94 5.47 6.42
CA ILE A 73 -5.92 5.78 4.98
C ILE A 73 -6.99 6.81 4.68
N ASP A 74 -6.57 7.95 4.14
CA ASP A 74 -7.44 8.96 3.57
C ASP A 74 -7.29 8.91 2.04
N ARG A 75 -8.27 8.28 1.38
CA ARG A 75 -8.26 8.11 -0.08
C ARG A 75 -8.53 9.41 -0.83
N GLU A 76 -9.31 10.32 -0.26
CA GLU A 76 -9.65 11.60 -0.88
C GLU A 76 -8.40 12.48 -0.96
N LYS A 77 -7.64 12.55 0.14
CA LYS A 77 -6.39 13.32 0.19
C LYS A 77 -5.19 12.55 -0.36
N ARG A 78 -5.35 11.27 -0.72
CA ARG A 78 -4.26 10.36 -1.11
C ARG A 78 -3.14 10.34 -0.07
N THR A 79 -3.52 10.24 1.20
CA THR A 79 -2.57 10.20 2.33
C THR A 79 -2.76 8.97 3.20
N LEU A 80 -1.70 8.63 3.93
CA LEU A 80 -1.65 7.50 4.83
C LEU A 80 -0.90 7.91 6.08
N ALA A 81 -1.59 8.01 7.21
CA ALA A 81 -1.03 8.49 8.47
C ALA A 81 -0.71 7.31 9.38
N LEU A 82 0.51 7.29 9.93
CA LEU A 82 0.87 6.33 10.98
C LEU A 82 0.05 6.63 12.25
N GLN A 83 -0.38 5.57 12.94
CA GLN A 83 -1.12 5.61 14.20
C GLN A 83 -0.23 5.13 15.35
#